data_AF-A0A928VKR7-F1
#
_entry.id   AF-A0A928VKR7-F1
#
_cell.length_a   1.000
_cell.length_b   1.000
_cell.length_c   1.000
_cell.angle_alpha   90.00
_cell.angle_beta   90.00
_cell.angle_gamma   90.00
#
_symmetry.space_group_name_H-M   'P 1'
#
loop_
_entity.id
_entity.type
_entity.pdbx_description
1 polymer ?
#
loop_
_entity_poly.entity_id
_entity_poly.type
_entity_poly.pdbx_seq_one_letter_code
_entity_poly.pdbx_strand_id
1 'polypeptide(L)'
;MKRLIALLAVVFVSLMSWTGFVSPAYAEVSLQPPGSEEVISPDGEQYSSRQEAYEKAVEAAKDPNGLEKEYEKDLKIFKKENPDQANLLEKAEAAVEKVVGDK
;
A
#
# COMPACT_ATOMS: atom_id res chain seq x y z
N MET A 1 -32.52 -45.41 -1.68
CA MET A 1 -31.16 -45.13 -2.21
C MET A 1 -30.93 -43.67 -2.60
N LYS A 2 -31.76 -43.04 -3.47
CA LYS A 2 -31.55 -41.64 -3.91
C LYS A 2 -31.43 -40.60 -2.79
N ARG A 3 -32.22 -40.72 -1.71
CA ARG A 3 -32.17 -39.81 -0.54
C ARG A 3 -30.91 -40.00 0.33
N LEU A 4 -30.39 -41.23 0.40
CA LEU A 4 -29.15 -41.54 1.12
C LEU A 4 -27.93 -40.95 0.39
N ILE A 5 -27.94 -41.04 -0.94
CA ILE A 5 -26.90 -40.47 -1.81
C ILE A 5 -26.89 -38.94 -1.71
N ALA A 6 -28.06 -38.31 -1.68
CA ALA A 6 -28.17 -36.86 -1.49
C ALA A 6 -27.62 -36.40 -0.13
N LEU A 7 -27.92 -37.13 0.95
CA LEU A 7 -27.39 -36.83 2.29
C LEU A 7 -25.87 -36.99 2.35
N LEU A 8 -25.32 -38.05 1.76
CA LEU A 8 -23.86 -38.24 1.68
C LEU A 8 -23.18 -37.14 0.87
N ALA A 9 -23.80 -36.67 -0.21
CA ALA A 9 -23.26 -35.57 -1.01
C ALA A 9 -23.21 -34.24 -0.22
N VAL A 10 -24.26 -33.93 0.54
CA VAL A 10 -24.29 -32.72 1.38
C VAL A 10 -23.23 -32.77 2.48
N VAL A 11 -23.05 -33.93 3.12
CA VAL A 11 -22.00 -34.13 4.13
C VAL A 11 -20.61 -33.98 3.50
N PHE A 12 -20.39 -34.55 2.32
CA PHE A 12 -19.10 -34.49 1.64
C PHE A 12 -18.73 -33.06 1.23
N VAL A 13 -19.67 -32.28 0.70
CA VAL A 13 -19.46 -30.86 0.36
C VAL A 13 -19.18 -30.04 1.62
N SER A 14 -19.90 -30.31 2.72
CA SER A 14 -19.67 -29.67 4.02
C SER A 14 -18.28 -29.95 4.60
N LEU A 15 -17.74 -31.16 4.39
CA LEU A 15 -16.40 -31.53 4.85
C LEU A 15 -15.29 -30.84 4.04
N MET A 16 -15.47 -30.70 2.73
CA MET A 16 -14.53 -29.99 1.85
C MET A 16 -14.44 -28.49 2.17
N SER A 17 -15.53 -27.88 2.66
CA SER A 17 -15.54 -26.47 3.10
C SER A 17 -14.71 -26.22 4.35
N TRP A 18 -14.54 -27.22 5.23
CA TRP A 18 -13.73 -27.09 6.45
C TRP A 18 -12.24 -27.27 6.15
N THR A 19 -11.87 -28.15 5.23
CA THR A 19 -10.47 -28.42 4.87
C THR A 19 -9.92 -27.46 3.82
N GLY A 20 -10.46 -26.25 3.74
CA GLY A 20 -10.07 -25.22 2.77
C GLY A 20 -8.56 -24.96 2.78
N PHE A 21 -7.87 -25.59 1.84
CA PHE A 21 -6.71 -25.11 1.07
C PHE A 21 -5.92 -23.95 1.69
N VAL A 22 -5.12 -24.24 2.70
CA VAL A 22 -3.96 -23.42 3.05
C VAL A 22 -2.79 -23.88 2.19
N SER A 23 -2.66 -23.32 0.99
CA SER A 23 -1.38 -23.39 0.27
C SER A 23 -0.37 -22.54 1.04
N PRO A 24 0.77 -23.09 1.49
CA PRO A 24 1.81 -22.28 2.07
C PRO A 24 2.28 -21.27 1.01
N ALA A 25 2.17 -19.98 1.31
CA ALA A 25 2.84 -18.95 0.53
C ALA A 25 4.34 -19.09 0.82
N TYR A 26 5.07 -19.76 -0.07
CA TYR A 26 6.52 -19.72 -0.04
C TYR A 26 6.93 -18.27 -0.31
N ALA A 27 7.71 -17.68 0.60
CA ALA A 27 8.35 -16.42 0.34
C ALA A 27 9.21 -16.60 -0.92
N GLU A 28 8.85 -15.87 -1.98
CA GLU A 28 9.64 -15.83 -3.20
C GLU A 28 11.05 -15.38 -2.84
N VAL A 29 12.04 -16.24 -3.14
CA VAL A 29 13.45 -15.88 -2.98
C VAL A 29 13.70 -14.78 -3.99
N SER A 30 13.85 -13.55 -3.50
CA SER A 30 14.20 -12.41 -4.34
C SER A 30 15.46 -12.75 -5.13
N LEU A 31 15.34 -12.79 -6.47
CA LEU A 31 16.46 -12.96 -7.39
C LEU A 31 17.30 -11.69 -7.53
N GLN A 32 16.94 -10.61 -6.82
CA GLN A 32 17.72 -9.38 -6.84
C GLN A 32 19.06 -9.62 -6.11
N PRO A 33 20.20 -9.31 -6.74
CA PRO A 33 21.48 -9.35 -6.05
C PRO A 33 21.44 -8.43 -4.82
N PRO A 34 22.07 -8.82 -3.69
CA PRO A 34 22.10 -8.00 -2.49
C PRO A 34 22.67 -6.61 -2.81
N GLY A 35 21.91 -5.56 -2.46
CA GLY A 35 22.25 -4.16 -2.76
C GLY A 35 21.65 -3.59 -4.05
N SER A 36 20.86 -4.37 -4.79
CA SER A 36 20.10 -3.90 -5.96
C SER A 36 18.63 -3.54 -5.65
N GLU A 37 18.28 -3.48 -4.36
CA GLU A 37 16.96 -3.06 -3.90
C GLU A 37 16.66 -1.67 -4.44
N GLU A 38 15.48 -1.53 -5.06
CA GLU A 38 15.03 -0.25 -5.59
C GLU A 38 14.93 0.73 -4.42
N VAL A 39 15.69 1.82 -4.49
CA VAL A 39 15.65 2.85 -3.45
C VAL A 39 14.34 3.59 -3.65
N ILE A 40 13.33 3.23 -2.85
CA ILE A 40 12.05 3.93 -2.81
C ILE A 40 12.35 5.36 -2.40
N SER A 41 12.18 6.28 -3.35
CA SER A 41 12.38 7.70 -3.14
C SER A 41 11.12 8.30 -2.53
N PRO A 42 11.19 8.86 -1.30
CA PRO A 42 10.04 9.52 -0.70
C PRO A 42 9.63 10.80 -1.45
N ASP A 43 10.54 11.45 -2.17
CA ASP A 43 10.35 12.77 -2.79
C ASP A 43 10.58 12.77 -4.32
N GLY A 44 10.62 11.59 -4.93
CA GLY A 44 10.81 11.40 -6.38
C GLY A 44 12.24 11.61 -6.88
N GLU A 45 13.20 11.91 -6.01
CA GLU A 45 14.62 12.03 -6.36
C GLU A 45 15.32 10.67 -6.43
N GLN A 46 16.29 10.52 -7.33
CA GLN A 46 17.07 9.29 -7.40
C GLN A 46 18.23 9.34 -6.39
N TYR A 47 18.15 8.51 -5.35
CA TYR A 47 19.20 8.38 -4.35
C TYR A 47 20.20 7.28 -4.70
N SER A 48 21.47 7.48 -4.33
CA SER A 48 22.52 6.48 -4.54
C SER A 48 22.46 5.33 -3.54
N SER A 49 21.82 5.54 -2.38
CA SER A 49 21.61 4.52 -1.36
C SER A 49 20.37 4.81 -0.51
N ARG A 50 19.84 3.76 0.14
CA ARG A 50 18.77 3.90 1.14
C ARG A 50 19.19 4.80 2.31
N GLN A 51 20.45 4.72 2.74
CA GLN A 51 20.97 5.52 3.84
C GLN A 51 20.90 7.02 3.52
N GLU A 52 21.26 7.39 2.29
CA GLU A 52 21.17 8.77 1.80
C GLU A 52 19.72 9.28 1.81
N ALA A 53 18.77 8.46 1.34
CA ALA A 53 17.35 8.81 1.37
C ALA A 53 16.86 9.08 2.81
N TYR A 54 17.28 8.28 3.78
CA TYR A 54 16.92 8.49 5.18
C TYR A 54 17.59 9.72 5.80
N GLU A 55 18.85 9.98 5.49
CA GLU A 55 19.54 11.18 5.96
C GLU A 55 18.85 12.44 5.45
N LYS A 56 18.40 12.44 4.19
CA LYS A 56 17.62 13.54 3.61
C LYS A 56 16.27 13.73 4.28
N ALA A 57 15.53 12.65 4.53
CA ALA A 57 14.27 12.72 5.27
C ALA A 57 14.46 13.29 6.69
N VAL A 58 15.53 12.89 7.39
CA VAL A 58 15.87 13.42 8.73
C VAL A 58 16.29 14.88 8.66
N GLU A 59 16.99 15.30 7.61
CA GLU A 59 17.38 16.69 7.38
C GLU A 59 16.14 17.59 7.15
N ALA A 60 15.20 17.15 6.31
CA ALA A 60 13.95 17.86 6.09
C ALA A 60 13.12 18.01 7.38
N ALA A 61 13.12 16.99 8.25
CA ALA A 61 12.43 17.05 9.54
C ALA A 61 13.10 18.01 10.56
N LYS A 62 14.36 18.41 10.35
CA LYS A 62 15.06 19.38 11.21
C LYS A 62 14.76 20.83 10.86
N ASP A 63 14.36 21.14 9.63
CA ASP A 63 13.83 22.46 9.26
C ASP A 63 12.38 22.54 9.79
N PRO A 64 12.05 23.57 10.60
CA PRO A 64 10.68 23.79 11.07
C PRO A 64 9.62 23.81 9.96
N ASN A 65 10.01 24.19 8.74
CA ASN A 65 9.13 24.21 7.57
C ASN A 65 9.51 23.15 6.51
N GLY A 66 10.47 22.27 6.79
CA GLY A 66 11.01 21.35 5.79
C GLY A 66 10.00 20.28 5.38
N LEU A 67 9.26 19.73 6.35
CA LEU A 67 8.17 18.79 6.09
C LEU A 67 7.08 19.37 5.20
N GLU A 68 6.70 20.64 5.41
CA GLU A 68 5.64 21.28 4.63
C GLU A 68 6.09 21.59 3.20
N LYS A 69 7.36 21.98 3.01
CA LYS A 69 7.95 22.15 1.68
C LYS A 69 7.99 20.85 0.88
N GLU A 70 8.38 19.74 1.51
CA GLU A 70 8.45 18.46 0.79
C GLU A 70 7.05 17.94 0.48
N TYR A 71 6.10 18.14 1.38
CA TYR A 71 4.69 17.85 1.09
C TYR A 71 4.17 18.64 -0.13
N GLU A 72 4.49 19.93 -0.26
CA GLU A 72 4.13 20.73 -1.44
C GLU A 72 4.81 20.23 -2.73
N LYS A 73 6.07 19.78 -2.64
CA LYS A 73 6.82 19.19 -3.75
C LYS A 73 6.12 17.92 -4.22
N ASP A 74 5.82 17.01 -3.30
CA ASP A 74 5.17 15.74 -3.58
C ASP A 74 3.78 15.93 -4.16
N LEU A 75 3.02 16.90 -3.64
CA LEU A 75 1.72 17.29 -4.19
C LEU A 75 1.80 17.72 -5.65
N LYS A 76 2.82 18.49 -6.02
CA LYS A 76 3.03 18.93 -7.41
C LYS A 76 3.38 17.76 -8.31
N ILE A 77 4.25 16.85 -7.85
CA ILE A 77 4.61 15.63 -8.58
C ILE A 77 3.37 14.77 -8.77
N PHE A 78 2.62 14.48 -7.70
CA PHE A 78 1.41 13.68 -7.75
C PHE A 78 0.39 14.22 -8.75
N LYS A 79 0.09 15.54 -8.71
CA LYS A 79 -0.86 16.16 -9.65
C LYS A 79 -0.38 16.10 -11.10
N LYS A 80 0.93 16.17 -11.33
CA LYS A 80 1.53 16.07 -12.67
C LYS A 80 1.47 14.65 -13.22
N GLU A 81 1.74 13.65 -12.40
CA GLU A 81 1.74 12.23 -12.79
C GLU A 81 0.33 11.63 -12.86
N ASN A 82 -0.61 12.17 -12.09
CA ASN A 82 -1.98 11.68 -11.98
C ASN A 82 -3.01 12.79 -12.31
N PRO A 83 -3.02 13.33 -13.54
CA PRO A 83 -3.91 14.43 -13.91
C PRO A 83 -5.40 14.07 -13.73
N ASP A 84 -5.78 12.83 -14.02
CA ASP A 84 -7.15 12.34 -13.88
C ASP A 84 -7.59 12.20 -12.40
N GLN A 85 -6.62 12.15 -11.48
CA GLN A 85 -6.84 12.00 -10.03
C GLN A 85 -6.45 13.27 -9.26
N ALA A 86 -6.24 14.39 -9.96
CA ALA A 86 -5.83 15.65 -9.32
C ALA A 86 -6.80 16.14 -8.23
N ASN A 87 -8.08 15.76 -8.33
CA ASN A 87 -9.14 16.07 -7.36
C ASN A 87 -9.29 15.04 -6.22
N LEU A 88 -8.46 14.00 -6.18
CA LEU A 88 -8.55 12.94 -5.17
C LEU A 88 -8.26 13.49 -3.77
N LEU A 89 -7.27 14.38 -3.65
CA LEU A 89 -6.92 15.04 -2.40
C LEU A 89 -8.06 15.92 -1.87
N GLU A 90 -8.66 16.74 -2.74
CA GLU A 90 -9.81 17.58 -2.38
C GLU A 90 -11.01 16.73 -1.92
N LYS A 91 -11.25 15.60 -2.57
CA LYS A 91 -12.30 14.65 -2.16
C LYS A 91 -11.99 13.98 -0.83
N ALA A 92 -10.74 13.64 -0.57
CA ALA A 92 -10.30 13.06 0.69
C ALA A 92 -10.44 14.07 1.84
N GLU A 93 -10.02 15.31 1.63
CA GLU A 93 -10.18 16.42 2.57
C GLU A 93 -11.66 16.65 2.90
N ALA A 94 -12.52 16.76 1.88
CA ALA A 94 -13.97 16.91 2.07
C ALA A 94 -14.60 15.71 2.80
N ALA A 95 -14.11 14.49 2.58
CA ALA A 95 -14.59 13.31 3.29
C ALA A 95 -14.19 13.33 4.77
N VAL A 96 -12.97 13.74 5.09
CA VAL A 96 -12.50 13.90 6.47
C VAL A 96 -13.27 15.02 7.17
N GLU A 97 -13.42 16.18 6.52
CA GLU A 97 -14.20 17.30 7.06
C GLU A 97 -15.65 16.90 7.35
N LYS A 98 -16.27 16.11 6.46
CA LYS A 98 -17.62 15.58 6.70
C LYS A 98 -17.71 14.66 7.92
N VAL A 99 -16.68 13.86 8.19
CA VAL A 99 -16.67 12.93 9.33
C VAL A 99 -16.30 13.63 10.64
N VAL A 100 -15.43 14.64 10.58
CA VAL A 100 -14.92 15.37 11.75
C VAL A 100 -15.78 16.58 12.11
N GLY A 101 -16.38 17.24 11.12
CA GLY A 101 -17.22 18.44 11.27
C GLY A 101 -18.68 18.17 11.67
N ASP A 102 -19.14 16.91 11.61
CA ASP A 102 -20.45 16.48 12.16
C ASP A 102 -20.42 16.27 13.70
N LYS A 103 -19.47 16.92 14.41
CA LYS A 103 -19.37 16.92 15.88
C LYS A 103 -19.47 18.31 16.48
#